data_AF-A0A923WZC9-F1
#
_entry.id   AF-A0A923WZC9-F1
#
_cell.length_a   1.000
_cell.length_b   1.000
_cell.length_c   1.000
_cell.angle_alpha   90.00
_cell.angle_beta   90.00
_cell.angle_gamma   90.00
#
_symmetry.space_group_name_H-M   'P 1'
#
loop_
_entity.id
_entity.type
_entity.pdbx_description
1 polymer ?
#
loop_
_entity_poly.entity_id
_entity_poly.type
_entity_poly.pdbx_seq_one_letter_code
_entity_poly.pdbx_strand_id
1 'polypeptide(L)'
;MKTKLNVITLSILATLMITGCSRGMKSRYVSPLTQNKSVESDSPDVNPRSGLPNYDMAGTESATPVAVESNKHSDVGAGTETPPAEKPPEPVKSVKSNPSTTQPTDTKPVVVKPQDAKPVVVKPPEKKLITPVIALFDFFPLLWEKTVIAAKGWTQIIYSVIKKEESYLLGQNVADDVEIFCPTYRKLNEEQRLNFWGQFFAALAYHESGWSPVSRMVEANFKSMDSVTKQPVVSEGLLQLSYQDEPSYHLECDFDWNKDKNLTAKDPKKTILNPYNNLRCGIKIMSVQLKKYRSITMSSNVYWAVLKTNGLYSKISQISRLSRSLKICQN
;
A
#
# COMPACT_ATOMS: atom_id res chain seq x y z
N MET A 1 52.33 -40.74 -32.60
CA MET A 1 50.89 -40.64 -32.28
C MET A 1 50.64 -39.26 -31.71
N LYS A 2 50.13 -38.35 -32.56
CA LYS A 2 49.99 -36.90 -32.36
C LYS A 2 48.65 -36.49 -32.95
N THR A 3 47.83 -35.76 -32.17
CA THR A 3 47.04 -34.53 -32.49
C THR A 3 45.93 -34.40 -31.44
N LYS A 4 46.12 -33.62 -30.37
CA LYS A 4 45.94 -32.16 -30.23
C LYS A 4 44.49 -31.68 -30.46
N LEU A 5 43.89 -31.32 -29.33
CA LEU A 5 42.78 -30.39 -29.09
C LEU A 5 42.81 -29.17 -30.03
N ASN A 6 41.67 -28.85 -30.64
CA ASN A 6 41.38 -27.56 -31.25
C ASN A 6 40.46 -26.77 -30.31
N VAL A 7 41.03 -25.76 -29.68
CA VAL A 7 40.36 -24.60 -29.08
C VAL A 7 40.56 -23.45 -30.06
N ILE A 8 39.64 -22.48 -30.07
CA ILE A 8 39.67 -21.17 -30.74
C ILE A 8 38.99 -21.14 -32.12
N THR A 9 37.72 -20.71 -32.16
CA THR A 9 37.25 -19.46 -32.82
C THR A 9 35.72 -19.45 -32.89
N LEU A 10 35.06 -18.77 -31.96
CA LEU A 10 33.71 -18.22 -32.17
C LEU A 10 33.57 -16.98 -31.28
N SER A 11 34.18 -15.89 -31.74
CA SER A 11 33.83 -14.54 -31.37
C SER A 11 33.47 -13.81 -32.67
N ILE A 12 32.51 -12.89 -32.55
CA ILE A 12 31.92 -12.07 -33.62
C ILE A 12 30.70 -12.71 -34.29
N LEU A 13 29.55 -12.68 -33.59
CA LEU A 13 28.25 -12.36 -34.21
C LEU A 13 27.22 -11.99 -33.12
N ALA A 14 27.32 -10.77 -32.58
CA ALA A 14 26.26 -10.16 -31.79
C ALA A 14 26.39 -8.63 -31.86
N THR A 15 26.22 -8.09 -33.07
CA THR A 15 26.02 -6.66 -33.28
C THR A 15 25.05 -6.51 -34.43
N LEU A 16 23.75 -6.49 -34.11
CA LEU A 16 22.68 -5.74 -34.77
C LEU A 16 21.35 -6.21 -34.17
N MET A 17 20.36 -5.32 -34.15
CA MET A 17 18.96 -5.50 -33.70
C MET A 17 18.64 -5.13 -32.25
N ILE A 18 18.81 -3.85 -31.86
CA ILE A 18 17.79 -3.15 -31.06
C ILE A 18 17.70 -1.69 -31.55
N THR A 19 16.93 -1.47 -32.61
CA THR A 19 16.28 -0.17 -32.86
C THR A 19 14.82 -0.47 -33.16
N GLY A 20 13.92 -0.08 -32.26
CA GLY A 20 12.49 -0.36 -32.43
C GLY A 20 11.62 0.07 -31.25
N CYS A 21 11.14 1.32 -31.33
CA CYS A 21 9.86 1.79 -30.77
C CYS A 21 9.67 1.84 -29.23
N SER A 22 10.34 2.79 -28.57
CA SER A 22 9.74 3.47 -27.41
C SER A 22 8.87 4.62 -27.92
N ARG A 23 7.55 4.38 -28.05
CA ARG A 23 6.57 5.47 -28.14
C ARG A 23 6.40 6.07 -26.75
N GLY A 24 7.02 7.22 -26.55
CA GLY A 24 6.89 8.02 -25.33
C GLY A 24 5.46 8.55 -25.16
N MET A 25 4.81 8.17 -24.06
CA MET A 25 3.73 8.96 -23.48
C MET A 25 4.35 10.21 -22.87
N LYS A 26 4.23 11.34 -23.58
CA LYS A 26 4.50 12.67 -23.01
C LYS A 26 3.46 12.93 -21.91
N SER A 27 3.87 12.76 -20.66
CA SER A 27 3.18 13.35 -19.52
C SER A 27 3.24 14.87 -19.68
N ARG A 28 2.12 15.50 -20.05
CA ARG A 28 1.96 16.95 -19.93
C ARG A 28 1.58 17.24 -18.49
N TYR A 29 2.58 17.43 -17.64
CA TYR A 29 2.41 18.19 -16.42
C TYR A 29 3.18 19.50 -16.62
N VAL A 30 2.44 20.60 -16.73
CA VAL A 30 2.99 21.95 -16.88
C VAL A 30 3.40 22.42 -15.48
N SER A 31 4.70 22.59 -15.26
CA SER A 31 5.23 23.31 -14.10
C SER A 31 4.92 24.81 -14.24
N PRO A 32 4.38 25.49 -13.23
CA PRO A 32 4.37 26.94 -13.19
C PRO A 32 5.70 27.43 -12.63
N LEU A 33 6.57 27.95 -13.50
CA LEU A 33 7.69 28.81 -13.11
C LEU A 33 7.27 30.27 -13.28
N THR A 34 7.39 31.00 -12.17
CA THR A 34 8.04 32.31 -12.08
C THR A 34 7.55 33.41 -13.04
N GLN A 35 6.68 34.29 -12.54
CA GLN A 35 6.58 35.66 -13.03
C GLN A 35 7.30 36.59 -12.05
N ASN A 36 8.41 37.17 -12.50
CA ASN A 36 8.90 38.44 -11.97
C ASN A 36 9.09 39.42 -13.14
N LYS A 37 8.57 40.61 -12.89
CA LYS A 37 8.32 41.73 -13.80
C LYS A 37 9.56 42.27 -14.50
N SER A 38 9.40 42.63 -15.76
CA SER A 38 10.03 43.80 -16.38
C SER A 38 8.96 44.56 -17.17
N VAL A 39 9.01 45.89 -17.07
CA VAL A 39 8.07 46.89 -17.61
C VAL A 39 8.82 47.67 -18.70
N GLU A 40 8.17 47.92 -19.83
CA GLU A 40 8.29 49.04 -20.81
C GLU A 40 7.84 48.53 -22.19
N SER A 41 6.62 48.84 -22.67
CA SER A 41 6.12 50.07 -23.34
C SER A 41 6.38 50.09 -24.86
N ASP A 42 5.30 49.91 -25.64
CA ASP A 42 4.85 50.79 -26.75
C ASP A 42 4.09 50.04 -27.88
N SER A 43 2.76 50.22 -27.89
CA SER A 43 1.83 50.63 -28.99
C SER A 43 1.96 50.12 -30.46
N PRO A 44 0.93 50.27 -31.34
CA PRO A 44 -0.29 49.45 -31.41
C PRO A 44 -0.59 48.91 -32.84
N ASP A 45 -1.82 48.40 -33.01
CA ASP A 45 -2.58 48.14 -34.25
C ASP A 45 -2.38 46.81 -35.01
N VAL A 46 -3.44 45.98 -35.04
CA VAL A 46 -4.43 45.85 -36.14
C VAL A 46 -5.26 44.56 -35.91
N ASN A 47 -6.57 44.73 -35.84
CA ASN A 47 -7.60 43.68 -35.94
C ASN A 47 -8.03 43.58 -37.43
N PRO A 48 -8.41 42.41 -37.97
CA PRO A 48 -9.86 42.14 -38.04
C PRO A 48 -10.30 40.65 -37.96
N ARG A 49 -11.30 40.41 -37.12
CA ARG A 49 -12.68 39.92 -37.43
C ARG A 49 -12.88 38.79 -38.47
N SER A 50 -13.37 37.63 -38.00
CA SER A 50 -14.44 36.77 -38.58
C SER A 50 -14.47 35.43 -37.81
N GLY A 51 -15.54 34.76 -37.40
CA GLY A 51 -16.99 34.90 -37.53
C GLY A 51 -17.63 33.70 -36.79
N LEU A 52 -18.77 33.93 -36.13
CA LEU A 52 -19.66 32.92 -35.53
C LEU A 52 -20.51 32.22 -36.62
N PRO A 53 -21.21 31.11 -36.32
CA PRO A 53 -22.57 31.17 -35.73
C PRO A 53 -22.77 30.17 -34.55
N ASN A 54 -23.35 30.58 -33.43
CA ASN A 54 -24.78 30.68 -33.09
C ASN A 54 -25.52 29.32 -32.96
N TYR A 55 -25.93 29.01 -31.73
CA TYR A 55 -27.10 28.19 -31.41
C TYR A 55 -27.81 28.86 -30.22
N ASP A 56 -28.98 29.42 -30.49
CA ASP A 56 -29.94 29.96 -29.53
C ASP A 56 -31.06 28.96 -29.27
N MET A 57 -31.71 29.16 -28.10
CA MET A 57 -33.09 28.83 -27.66
C MET A 57 -33.03 28.21 -26.25
N ALA A 58 -33.10 29.02 -25.18
CA ALA A 58 -34.30 29.66 -24.61
C ALA A 58 -35.17 28.71 -23.77
N GLY A 59 -35.35 29.07 -22.50
CA GLY A 59 -36.18 28.38 -21.51
C GLY A 59 -36.05 29.02 -20.14
N THR A 60 -36.57 30.24 -20.01
CA THR A 60 -36.77 31.02 -18.79
C THR A 60 -37.70 30.33 -17.78
N GLU A 61 -37.36 30.37 -16.50
CA GLU A 61 -38.32 30.69 -15.44
C GLU A 61 -37.60 31.28 -14.21
N SER A 62 -38.19 32.36 -13.70
CA SER A 62 -37.68 33.26 -12.68
C SER A 62 -38.42 33.01 -11.36
N ALA A 63 -37.69 32.92 -10.24
CA ALA A 63 -38.25 33.21 -8.93
C ALA A 63 -37.20 33.86 -8.02
N THR A 64 -37.66 34.90 -7.34
CA THR A 64 -36.99 35.95 -6.57
C THR A 64 -36.26 35.51 -5.29
N PRO A 65 -35.30 36.31 -4.79
CA PRO A 65 -34.57 36.05 -3.56
C PRO A 65 -35.31 36.57 -2.31
N VAL A 66 -35.29 35.77 -1.25
CA VAL A 66 -35.75 36.16 0.11
C VAL A 66 -34.61 36.84 0.86
N ALA A 67 -34.94 37.99 1.43
CA ALA A 67 -34.08 38.83 2.26
C ALA A 67 -33.62 38.12 3.54
N VAL A 68 -32.34 38.30 3.90
CA VAL A 68 -31.82 37.96 5.23
C VAL A 68 -31.70 39.26 6.03
N GLU A 69 -32.48 39.30 7.10
CA GLU A 69 -32.59 40.41 8.03
C GLU A 69 -31.39 40.42 8.99
N SER A 70 -30.70 41.55 8.99
CA SER A 70 -29.66 41.93 9.92
C SER A 70 -30.24 42.20 11.30
N ASN A 71 -29.79 41.46 12.32
CA ASN A 71 -29.97 41.84 13.72
C ASN A 71 -28.62 42.07 14.41
N LYS A 72 -28.50 43.27 14.94
CA LYS A 72 -27.38 43.86 15.67
C LYS A 72 -27.78 43.88 17.14
N HIS A 73 -27.04 43.21 18.01
CA HIS A 73 -27.09 43.52 19.45
C HIS A 73 -25.72 43.35 20.10
N SER A 74 -25.52 44.24 21.07
CA SER A 74 -24.27 44.75 21.60
C SER A 74 -23.77 43.95 22.81
N ASP A 75 -22.48 44.15 23.10
CA ASP A 75 -21.80 44.15 24.41
C ASP A 75 -22.29 43.24 25.55
N VAL A 76 -21.35 42.50 26.16
CA VAL A 76 -20.89 42.67 27.55
C VAL A 76 -19.94 41.51 27.92
N GLY A 77 -18.82 41.85 28.56
CA GLY A 77 -18.37 41.08 29.73
C GLY A 77 -17.14 40.20 29.57
N ALA A 78 -16.02 40.69 30.12
CA ALA A 78 -14.80 39.95 30.39
C ALA A 78 -15.02 38.78 31.37
N GLY A 79 -14.30 37.68 31.15
CA GLY A 79 -14.25 36.53 32.04
C GLY A 79 -13.14 35.56 31.62
N THR A 80 -11.93 35.80 32.11
CA THR A 80 -10.82 34.84 32.12
C THR A 80 -11.12 33.71 33.09
N GLU A 81 -11.38 32.51 32.58
CA GLU A 81 -11.34 31.28 33.38
C GLU A 81 -10.30 30.31 32.81
N THR A 82 -9.22 30.19 33.57
CA THR A 82 -8.12 29.25 33.42
C THR A 82 -8.62 27.85 33.79
N PRO A 83 -8.38 26.80 32.98
CA PRO A 83 -8.71 25.43 33.38
C PRO A 83 -7.78 24.97 34.52
N PRO A 84 -8.29 24.24 35.53
CA PRO A 84 -7.49 23.78 36.65
C PRO A 84 -6.52 22.68 36.21
N ALA A 85 -5.28 22.81 36.67
CA ALA A 85 -4.21 21.85 36.50
C ALA A 85 -4.56 20.51 37.16
N GLU A 86 -4.59 19.46 36.36
CA GLU A 86 -4.77 18.08 36.80
C GLU A 86 -3.48 17.59 37.47
N LYS A 87 -3.60 17.13 38.72
CA LYS A 87 -2.49 16.65 39.56
C LYS A 87 -1.96 15.30 39.03
N PRO A 88 -0.63 15.08 39.02
CA PRO A 88 -0.06 13.77 38.71
C PRO A 88 -0.46 12.70 39.74
N PRO A 89 -0.81 11.47 39.34
CA PRO A 89 -1.00 10.38 40.28
C PRO A 89 0.34 9.93 40.90
N GLU A 90 0.32 9.77 42.23
CA GLU A 90 1.42 9.25 43.04
C GLU A 90 1.79 7.79 42.70
N PRO A 91 3.05 7.38 42.89
CA PRO A 91 3.55 6.06 42.52
C PRO A 91 3.03 4.96 43.45
N VAL A 92 2.29 4.01 42.88
CA VAL A 92 1.87 2.78 43.56
C VAL A 92 3.08 1.90 43.83
N LYS A 93 3.30 1.61 45.12
CA LYS A 93 4.35 0.73 45.62
C LYS A 93 4.17 -0.70 45.11
N SER A 94 5.27 -1.21 44.56
CA SER A 94 5.52 -2.60 44.17
C SER A 94 5.31 -3.59 45.32
N VAL A 95 4.31 -4.47 45.16
CA VAL A 95 4.11 -5.66 46.00
C VAL A 95 4.98 -6.79 45.46
N LYS A 96 5.92 -7.26 46.30
CA LYS A 96 6.75 -8.44 46.06
C LYS A 96 5.90 -9.70 46.17
N SER A 97 5.71 -10.42 45.07
CA SER A 97 5.20 -11.79 45.06
C SER A 97 6.35 -12.77 45.30
N ASN A 98 6.33 -13.45 46.46
CA ASN A 98 7.20 -14.57 46.76
C ASN A 98 6.68 -15.85 46.07
N PRO A 99 7.57 -16.72 45.56
CA PRO A 99 7.17 -17.96 44.90
C PRO A 99 6.86 -19.05 45.94
N SER A 100 5.65 -19.62 45.86
CA SER A 100 5.27 -20.78 46.67
C SER A 100 5.68 -22.06 45.94
N THR A 101 6.62 -22.77 46.54
CA THR A 101 7.10 -24.10 46.17
C THR A 101 6.07 -25.14 46.59
N THR A 102 5.49 -25.87 45.65
CA THR A 102 4.69 -27.08 45.95
C THR A 102 5.42 -28.32 45.43
N GLN A 103 5.66 -29.21 46.38
CA GLN A 103 6.36 -30.49 46.28
C GLN A 103 5.50 -31.54 45.54
N PRO A 104 6.10 -32.52 44.83
CA PRO A 104 5.36 -33.59 44.16
C PRO A 104 4.94 -34.68 45.16
N THR A 105 3.67 -35.05 45.17
CA THR A 105 3.15 -36.20 45.91
C THR A 105 3.35 -37.50 45.13
N ASP A 106 4.12 -38.41 45.72
CA ASP A 106 4.27 -39.80 45.32
C ASP A 106 2.91 -40.52 45.26
N THR A 107 2.60 -41.11 44.11
CA THR A 107 1.53 -42.12 44.00
C THR A 107 2.09 -43.43 43.44
N LYS A 108 1.98 -44.44 44.29
CA LYS A 108 2.40 -45.83 44.16
C LYS A 108 1.73 -46.54 42.97
N PRO A 109 2.44 -47.41 42.22
CA PRO A 109 1.82 -48.18 41.14
C PRO A 109 0.94 -49.32 41.69
N VAL A 110 -0.30 -49.39 41.22
CA VAL A 110 -1.19 -50.54 41.42
C VAL A 110 -0.84 -51.60 40.37
N VAL A 111 -0.39 -52.76 40.83
CA VAL A 111 -0.14 -53.96 40.02
C VAL A 111 -1.49 -54.56 39.63
N VAL A 112 -1.86 -54.45 38.35
CA VAL A 112 -3.03 -55.14 37.78
C VAL A 112 -2.56 -56.43 37.10
N LYS A 113 -3.21 -57.53 37.50
CA LYS A 113 -2.96 -58.92 37.08
C LYS A 113 -3.41 -59.13 35.61
N PRO A 114 -2.67 -59.88 34.77
CA PRO A 114 -3.06 -60.13 33.38
C PRO A 114 -4.28 -61.06 33.31
N GLN A 115 -5.31 -60.66 32.56
CA GLN A 115 -6.40 -61.54 32.14
C GLN A 115 -6.13 -62.01 30.71
N ASP A 116 -6.26 -63.32 30.51
CA ASP A 116 -6.08 -64.03 29.25
C ASP A 116 -7.07 -63.55 28.18
N ALA A 117 -6.59 -62.73 27.24
CA ALA A 117 -7.34 -62.34 26.05
C ALA A 117 -7.02 -63.28 24.89
N LYS A 118 -8.05 -63.95 24.37
CA LYS A 118 -8.04 -64.71 23.11
C LYS A 118 -7.51 -63.84 21.96
N PRO A 119 -6.78 -64.43 20.98
CA PRO A 119 -6.29 -63.69 19.83
C PRO A 119 -7.46 -63.32 18.92
N VAL A 120 -7.85 -62.04 18.98
CA VAL A 120 -8.70 -61.42 17.96
C VAL A 120 -7.82 -61.21 16.74
N VAL A 121 -8.18 -61.86 15.63
CA VAL A 121 -7.56 -61.64 14.32
C VAL A 121 -7.93 -60.22 13.88
N VAL A 122 -7.08 -59.25 14.24
CA VAL A 122 -7.19 -57.87 13.77
C VAL A 122 -6.81 -57.86 12.30
N LYS A 123 -7.83 -57.73 11.44
CA LYS A 123 -7.66 -57.46 10.01
C LYS A 123 -6.76 -56.21 9.88
N PRO A 124 -5.70 -56.23 9.05
CA PRO A 124 -4.82 -55.08 8.90
C PRO A 124 -5.66 -53.84 8.60
N PRO A 125 -5.46 -52.71 9.33
CA PRO A 125 -6.15 -51.48 8.99
C PRO A 125 -5.81 -51.17 7.53
N GLU A 126 -6.86 -51.17 6.71
CA GLU A 126 -6.78 -50.78 5.31
C GLU A 126 -6.05 -49.44 5.28
N LYS A 127 -4.88 -49.47 4.67
CA LYS A 127 -3.96 -48.35 4.57
C LYS A 127 -4.69 -47.31 3.74
N LYS A 128 -5.48 -46.45 4.39
CA LYS A 128 -6.08 -45.27 3.77
C LYS A 128 -4.92 -44.58 3.07
N LEU A 129 -4.99 -44.59 1.75
CA LEU A 129 -4.09 -43.87 0.89
C LEU A 129 -4.26 -42.40 1.30
N ILE A 130 -3.39 -41.92 2.19
CA ILE A 130 -3.29 -40.51 2.51
C ILE A 130 -2.71 -39.93 1.23
N THR A 131 -3.57 -39.49 0.31
CA THR A 131 -3.16 -38.75 -0.85
C THR A 131 -2.52 -37.46 -0.34
N PRO A 132 -1.20 -37.23 -0.47
CA PRO A 132 -0.65 -35.91 -0.27
C PRO A 132 -0.81 -35.19 -1.60
N VAL A 133 -2.05 -34.91 -2.00
CA VAL A 133 -2.26 -33.85 -2.98
C VAL A 133 -2.33 -32.58 -2.14
N ILE A 134 -1.15 -32.14 -1.71
CA ILE A 134 -0.93 -30.71 -1.50
C ILE A 134 -1.26 -30.13 -2.86
N ALA A 135 -2.48 -29.62 -3.03
CA ALA A 135 -2.87 -28.92 -4.22
C ALA A 135 -1.80 -27.86 -4.44
N LEU A 136 -1.04 -28.02 -5.52
CA LEU A 136 -0.17 -26.99 -6.03
C LEU A 136 -1.13 -25.85 -6.38
N PHE A 137 -1.40 -24.97 -5.42
CA PHE A 137 -2.24 -23.81 -5.66
C PHE A 137 -1.43 -22.92 -6.59
N ASP A 138 -1.74 -23.00 -7.88
CA ASP A 138 -1.14 -22.14 -8.88
C ASP A 138 -1.61 -20.72 -8.60
N PHE A 139 -0.76 -19.95 -7.92
CA PHE A 139 -0.92 -18.51 -7.86
C PHE A 139 -1.00 -17.98 -9.29
N PHE A 140 -2.04 -17.20 -9.55
CA PHE A 140 -2.12 -16.42 -10.76
C PHE A 140 -1.01 -15.36 -10.75
N PRO A 141 -0.26 -15.22 -11.85
CA PRO A 141 0.82 -14.25 -11.93
C PRO A 141 0.27 -12.84 -11.78
N LEU A 142 0.95 -12.02 -10.98
CA LEU A 142 0.55 -10.64 -10.72
C LEU A 142 0.83 -9.75 -11.95
N LEU A 143 0.10 -8.63 -12.08
CA LEU A 143 0.22 -7.73 -13.23
C LEU A 143 1.66 -7.34 -13.59
N TRP A 144 2.47 -6.99 -12.58
CA TRP A 144 3.84 -6.54 -12.81
C TRP A 144 4.78 -7.66 -13.28
N GLU A 145 4.42 -8.94 -13.11
CA GLU A 145 5.33 -10.06 -13.42
C GLU A 145 5.47 -10.24 -14.92
N LYS A 146 4.50 -9.72 -15.69
CA LYS A 146 4.50 -9.73 -17.15
C LYS A 146 5.39 -8.63 -17.74
N THR A 147 5.68 -7.59 -16.96
CA THR A 147 6.30 -6.35 -17.46
C THR A 147 7.64 -6.05 -16.82
N VAL A 148 7.84 -6.42 -15.56
CA VAL A 148 9.03 -6.11 -14.77
C VAL A 148 9.69 -7.43 -14.35
N ILE A 149 10.85 -7.72 -14.93
CA ILE A 149 11.59 -8.97 -14.71
C ILE A 149 11.88 -9.21 -13.21
N ALA A 150 12.24 -8.17 -12.48
CA ALA A 150 12.55 -8.25 -11.05
C ALA A 150 11.31 -8.44 -10.15
N ALA A 151 10.09 -8.24 -10.67
CA ALA A 151 8.89 -8.13 -9.84
C ALA A 151 8.40 -9.46 -9.28
N LYS A 152 8.90 -10.60 -9.77
CA LYS A 152 8.69 -11.90 -9.11
C LYS A 152 9.20 -11.88 -7.66
N GLY A 153 10.30 -11.18 -7.40
CA GLY A 153 10.79 -10.96 -6.04
C GLY A 153 9.83 -10.13 -5.19
N TRP A 154 9.20 -9.11 -5.78
CA TRP A 154 8.23 -8.26 -5.09
C TRP A 154 6.95 -9.00 -4.70
N THR A 155 6.49 -9.92 -5.55
CA THR A 155 5.38 -10.83 -5.23
C THR A 155 5.69 -11.65 -3.97
N GLN A 156 6.89 -12.24 -3.90
CA GLN A 156 7.31 -13.02 -2.73
C GLN A 156 7.44 -12.16 -1.47
N ILE A 157 7.87 -10.90 -1.60
CA ILE A 157 7.90 -9.93 -0.51
C ILE A 157 6.49 -9.73 0.05
N ILE A 158 5.52 -9.38 -0.81
CA ILE A 158 4.13 -9.19 -0.37
C ILE A 158 3.61 -10.45 0.33
N TYR A 159 3.80 -11.61 -0.29
CA TYR A 159 3.31 -12.87 0.26
C TYR A 159 3.92 -13.20 1.62
N SER A 160 5.23 -13.00 1.76
CA SER A 160 5.95 -13.22 3.02
C SER A 160 5.49 -12.23 4.10
N VAL A 161 5.38 -10.95 3.79
CA VAL A 161 4.96 -9.93 4.76
C VAL A 161 3.53 -10.20 5.24
N ILE A 162 2.59 -10.45 4.33
CA ILE A 162 1.21 -10.75 4.71
C ILE A 162 1.12 -12.02 5.55
N LYS A 163 1.78 -13.12 5.15
CA LYS A 163 1.71 -14.38 5.91
C LYS A 163 2.36 -14.29 7.30
N LYS A 164 3.51 -13.61 7.42
CA LYS A 164 4.32 -13.62 8.64
C LYS A 164 4.02 -12.46 9.59
N GLU A 165 3.61 -11.31 9.06
CA GLU A 165 3.52 -10.08 9.83
C GLU A 165 2.11 -9.49 9.84
N GLU A 166 1.35 -9.64 8.75
CA GLU A 166 0.05 -8.98 8.59
C GLU A 166 -1.08 -9.95 8.15
N SER A 167 -1.17 -11.10 8.81
CA SER A 167 -2.13 -12.17 8.48
C SER A 167 -3.59 -11.73 8.63
N TYR A 168 -3.85 -10.63 9.35
CA TYR A 168 -5.15 -9.97 9.42
C TYR A 168 -5.74 -9.67 8.03
N LEU A 169 -4.90 -9.33 7.05
CA LEU A 169 -5.33 -9.09 5.67
C LEU A 169 -6.07 -10.30 5.08
N LEU A 170 -5.73 -11.51 5.53
CA LEU A 170 -6.32 -12.76 5.05
C LEU A 170 -7.65 -13.11 5.73
N GLY A 171 -8.23 -12.21 6.53
CA GLY A 171 -9.58 -12.39 7.07
C GLY A 171 -10.66 -12.26 6.00
N GLN A 172 -11.73 -13.07 6.10
CA GLN A 172 -12.89 -12.96 5.19
C GLN A 172 -13.57 -11.58 5.30
N ASN A 173 -13.66 -11.04 6.51
CA ASN A 173 -14.29 -9.75 6.81
C ASN A 173 -13.26 -8.64 7.06
N VAL A 174 -12.15 -8.66 6.33
CA VAL A 174 -11.04 -7.69 6.47
C VAL A 174 -11.48 -6.26 6.15
N ALA A 175 -12.38 -6.09 5.17
CA ALA A 175 -12.97 -4.81 4.81
C ALA A 175 -14.43 -4.99 4.38
N ASP A 176 -15.23 -3.96 4.61
CA ASP A 176 -16.65 -3.91 4.27
C ASP A 176 -16.84 -3.67 2.76
N ASP A 177 -15.87 -2.99 2.12
CA ASP A 177 -15.87 -2.62 0.70
C ASP A 177 -14.95 -3.50 -0.18
N VAL A 178 -14.47 -4.64 0.33
CA VAL A 178 -13.52 -5.51 -0.40
C VAL A 178 -14.10 -6.04 -1.72
N GLU A 179 -15.41 -6.22 -1.83
CA GLU A 179 -16.08 -6.63 -3.07
C GLU A 179 -15.97 -5.61 -4.20
N ILE A 180 -15.68 -4.35 -3.88
CA ILE A 180 -15.31 -3.36 -4.91
C ILE A 180 -14.07 -3.84 -5.66
N PHE A 181 -13.14 -4.51 -5.00
CA PHE A 181 -11.88 -4.98 -5.60
C PHE A 181 -11.92 -6.46 -5.99
N CYS A 182 -12.75 -7.27 -5.34
CA CYS A 182 -12.91 -8.69 -5.65
C CYS A 182 -14.30 -9.19 -5.21
N PRO A 183 -15.30 -9.25 -6.11
CA PRO A 183 -16.69 -9.62 -5.77
C PRO A 183 -16.87 -10.96 -5.04
N THR A 184 -15.95 -11.90 -5.25
CA THR A 184 -15.96 -13.24 -4.64
C THR A 184 -15.08 -13.35 -3.39
N TYR A 185 -14.47 -12.25 -2.91
CA TYR A 185 -13.42 -12.27 -1.88
C TYR A 185 -13.77 -13.11 -0.64
N ARG A 186 -14.98 -12.93 -0.11
CA ARG A 186 -15.44 -13.65 1.09
C ARG A 186 -15.55 -15.17 0.90
N LYS A 187 -15.64 -15.65 -0.35
CA LYS A 187 -15.70 -17.09 -0.71
C LYS A 187 -14.32 -17.70 -0.96
N LEU A 188 -13.28 -16.88 -1.09
CA LEU A 188 -11.93 -17.33 -1.36
C LEU A 188 -11.37 -18.12 -0.18
N ASN A 189 -10.42 -19.02 -0.43
CA ASN A 189 -9.57 -19.55 0.63
C ASN A 189 -8.41 -18.58 0.96
N GLU A 190 -7.60 -18.91 1.95
CA GLU A 190 -6.51 -18.05 2.42
C GLU A 190 -5.46 -17.75 1.33
N GLU A 191 -5.03 -18.75 0.56
CA GLU A 191 -4.04 -18.60 -0.51
C GLU A 191 -4.59 -17.73 -1.66
N GLN A 192 -5.87 -17.88 -1.98
CA GLN A 192 -6.55 -17.04 -2.95
C GLN A 192 -6.67 -15.59 -2.47
N ARG A 193 -6.97 -15.35 -1.19
CA ARG A 193 -6.95 -14.00 -0.61
C ARG A 193 -5.54 -13.40 -0.64
N LEU A 194 -4.51 -14.21 -0.40
CA LEU A 194 -3.13 -13.79 -0.55
C LEU A 194 -2.80 -13.37 -1.99
N ASN A 195 -3.25 -14.14 -2.98
CA ASN A 195 -3.10 -13.79 -4.39
C ASN A 195 -3.83 -12.48 -4.74
N PHE A 196 -5.04 -12.30 -4.21
CA PHE A 196 -5.79 -11.06 -4.34
C PHE A 196 -5.00 -9.87 -3.80
N TRP A 197 -4.47 -9.97 -2.57
CA TRP A 197 -3.72 -8.86 -1.97
C TRP A 197 -2.44 -8.56 -2.74
N GLY A 198 -1.72 -9.59 -3.20
CA GLY A 198 -0.59 -9.41 -4.12
C GLY A 198 -0.99 -8.58 -5.33
N GLN A 199 -2.08 -8.96 -5.98
CA GLN A 199 -2.59 -8.24 -7.15
C GLN A 199 -3.06 -6.82 -6.82
N PHE A 200 -3.72 -6.62 -5.68
CA PHE A 200 -4.17 -5.32 -5.23
C PHE A 200 -2.98 -4.38 -5.02
N PHE A 201 -1.93 -4.81 -4.32
CA PHE A 201 -0.72 -4.00 -4.13
C PHE A 201 0.03 -3.75 -5.43
N ALA A 202 0.04 -4.71 -6.35
CA ALA A 202 0.58 -4.47 -7.70
C ALA A 202 -0.21 -3.39 -8.45
N ALA A 203 -1.55 -3.41 -8.37
CA ALA A 203 -2.38 -2.38 -8.99
C ALA A 203 -2.21 -1.00 -8.31
N LEU A 204 -2.10 -0.98 -6.98
CA LEU A 204 -1.83 0.24 -6.22
C LEU A 204 -0.47 0.85 -6.62
N ALA A 205 0.60 0.05 -6.61
CA ALA A 205 1.93 0.49 -7.00
C ALA A 205 2.00 1.01 -8.46
N TYR A 206 1.19 0.46 -9.37
CA TYR A 206 1.09 0.99 -10.72
C TYR A 206 0.59 2.44 -10.73
N HIS A 207 -0.46 2.70 -9.94
CA HIS A 207 -1.08 4.03 -9.89
C HIS A 207 -0.29 5.03 -9.05
N GLU A 208 0.54 4.57 -8.12
CA GLU A 208 1.43 5.41 -7.32
C GLU A 208 2.76 5.74 -8.03
N SER A 209 3.39 4.75 -8.68
CA SER A 209 4.76 4.90 -9.18
C SER A 209 4.99 4.37 -10.60
N GLY A 210 3.97 3.82 -11.26
CA GLY A 210 4.14 3.09 -12.51
C GLY A 210 5.08 1.88 -12.36
N TRP A 211 5.09 1.25 -11.16
CA TRP A 211 6.04 0.19 -10.78
C TRP A 211 7.52 0.61 -10.75
N SER A 212 7.81 1.90 -10.59
CA SER A 212 9.18 2.39 -10.46
C SER A 212 9.60 2.45 -8.98
N PRO A 213 10.57 1.63 -8.54
CA PRO A 213 11.05 1.65 -7.16
C PRO A 213 11.87 2.90 -6.81
N VAL A 214 12.23 3.70 -7.82
CA VAL A 214 12.94 4.98 -7.65
C VAL A 214 12.08 6.19 -8.01
N SER A 215 10.75 5.99 -8.06
CA SER A 215 9.80 7.09 -8.23
C SER A 215 9.90 8.05 -7.05
N ARG A 216 9.76 9.35 -7.34
CA ARG A 216 9.90 10.42 -6.35
C ARG A 216 9.01 11.60 -6.75
N MET A 217 8.24 12.10 -5.79
CA MET A 217 7.39 13.27 -5.94
C MET A 217 7.52 14.15 -4.70
N VAL A 218 7.83 15.43 -4.88
CA VAL A 218 7.77 16.40 -3.78
C VAL A 218 6.32 16.87 -3.64
N GLU A 219 5.77 16.84 -2.44
CA GLU A 219 4.38 17.26 -2.23
C GLU A 219 4.20 18.76 -2.51
N ALA A 220 3.28 19.08 -3.43
CA ALA A 220 3.14 20.41 -4.03
C ALA A 220 2.89 21.56 -3.04
N ASN A 221 2.42 21.25 -1.83
CA ASN A 221 2.05 22.28 -0.87
C ASN A 221 3.23 22.81 -0.07
N PHE A 222 4.41 22.16 -0.05
CA PHE A 222 5.65 22.54 0.67
C PHE A 222 5.49 22.98 2.15
N LYS A 223 4.29 22.88 2.71
CA LYS A 223 3.90 23.34 4.04
C LYS A 223 4.10 22.27 5.09
N SER A 224 4.03 21.00 4.68
CA SER A 224 4.34 19.85 5.51
C SER A 224 5.84 19.61 5.52
N MET A 225 6.45 19.74 6.70
CA MET A 225 7.82 19.30 6.94
C MET A 225 7.80 17.86 7.44
N ASP A 226 8.60 17.01 6.81
CA ASP A 226 8.81 15.63 7.25
C ASP A 226 9.52 15.63 8.60
N SER A 227 8.91 14.96 9.58
CA SER A 227 9.36 14.94 10.96
C SER A 227 10.74 14.28 11.15
N VAL A 228 11.17 13.44 10.21
CA VAL A 228 12.46 12.72 10.21
C VAL A 228 13.50 13.51 9.43
N THR A 229 13.21 13.89 8.19
CA THR A 229 14.20 14.52 7.31
C THR A 229 14.38 16.01 7.56
N LYS A 230 13.38 16.66 8.20
CA LYS A 230 13.26 18.11 8.37
C LYS A 230 13.22 18.89 7.04
N GLN A 231 12.84 18.20 5.96
CA GLN A 231 12.65 18.77 4.63
C GLN A 231 11.16 18.71 4.26
N PRO A 232 10.71 19.41 3.19
CA PRO A 232 9.37 19.21 2.66
C PRO A 232 9.09 17.72 2.40
N VAL A 233 7.88 17.26 2.71
CA VAL A 233 7.50 15.85 2.52
C VAL A 233 7.70 15.44 1.06
N VAL A 234 8.31 14.27 0.89
CA VAL A 234 8.55 13.63 -0.41
C VAL A 234 8.01 12.22 -0.38
N SER A 235 7.20 11.89 -1.38
CA SER A 235 6.70 10.54 -1.64
C SER A 235 7.68 9.77 -2.52
N GLU A 236 8.09 8.58 -2.09
CA GLU A 236 9.21 7.83 -2.64
C GLU A 236 8.88 6.32 -2.79
N GLY A 237 9.42 5.72 -3.85
CA GLY A 237 9.34 4.29 -4.10
C GLY A 237 8.00 3.79 -4.67
N LEU A 238 7.81 2.47 -4.59
CA LEU A 238 6.71 1.75 -5.25
C LEU A 238 5.32 2.22 -4.79
N LEU A 239 5.17 2.45 -3.49
CA LEU A 239 3.93 2.84 -2.84
C LEU A 239 3.92 4.32 -2.40
N GLN A 240 4.88 5.11 -2.91
CA GLN A 240 4.96 6.57 -2.70
C GLN A 240 4.91 6.94 -1.21
N LEU A 241 5.81 6.33 -0.42
CA LEU A 241 5.92 6.52 1.03
C LEU A 241 6.92 7.63 1.39
N SER A 242 6.94 8.07 2.64
CA SER A 242 7.82 9.10 3.19
C SER A 242 8.51 8.63 4.46
N TYR A 243 9.62 9.27 4.87
CA TYR A 243 10.35 8.88 6.07
C TYR A 243 9.54 9.10 7.34
N GLN A 244 8.70 10.13 7.37
CA GLN A 244 7.81 10.40 8.50
C GLN A 244 6.76 9.30 8.75
N ASP A 245 6.49 8.41 7.80
CA ASP A 245 5.42 7.41 7.96
C ASP A 245 5.74 6.39 9.06
N GLU A 246 7.01 6.03 9.20
CA GLU A 246 7.48 5.11 10.24
C GLU A 246 7.08 5.62 11.65
N PRO A 247 7.48 6.84 12.08
CA PRO A 247 7.03 7.37 13.36
C PRO A 247 5.54 7.73 13.40
N SER A 248 4.92 8.18 12.29
CA SER A 248 3.49 8.55 12.27
C SER A 248 2.55 7.38 12.48
N TYR A 249 2.92 6.20 11.99
CA TYR A 249 2.13 4.97 12.17
C TYR A 249 2.66 4.08 13.32
N HIS A 250 3.74 4.47 13.98
CA HIS A 250 4.44 3.66 14.98
C HIS A 250 4.81 2.27 14.45
N LEU A 251 5.36 2.23 13.24
CA LEU A 251 5.79 1.02 12.56
C LEU A 251 7.31 0.91 12.57
N GLU A 252 7.81 -0.28 12.28
CA GLU A 252 9.20 -0.50 11.89
C GLU A 252 9.20 -0.71 10.37
N CYS A 253 9.59 0.32 9.62
CA CYS A 253 9.62 0.32 8.16
C CYS A 253 11.04 0.12 7.61
N ASP A 254 12.05 0.16 8.48
CA ASP A 254 13.47 0.04 8.15
C ASP A 254 13.94 1.20 7.24
N PHE A 255 13.35 2.39 7.42
CA PHE A 255 13.77 3.60 6.74
C PHE A 255 14.85 4.31 7.56
N ASP A 256 16.04 4.48 7.00
CA ASP A 256 17.20 5.06 7.67
C ASP A 256 17.66 6.34 6.97
N TRP A 257 17.10 7.46 7.40
CA TRP A 257 17.47 8.77 6.85
C TRP A 257 18.94 9.11 7.07
N ASN A 258 19.58 8.62 8.14
CA ASN A 258 20.98 8.92 8.40
C ASN A 258 21.90 8.28 7.37
N LYS A 259 21.58 7.07 6.90
CA LYS A 259 22.26 6.44 5.76
C LYS A 259 21.93 7.11 4.44
N ASP A 260 20.70 7.56 4.28
CA ASP A 260 20.18 7.98 2.98
C ASP A 260 20.43 9.45 2.62
N LYS A 261 20.60 10.33 3.62
CA LYS A 261 20.64 11.80 3.43
C LYS A 261 21.75 12.32 2.52
N ASN A 262 22.83 11.54 2.36
CA ASN A 262 23.97 11.89 1.52
C ASN A 262 23.92 11.21 0.13
N LEU A 263 22.91 10.36 -0.11
CA LEU A 263 22.71 9.72 -1.40
C LEU A 263 21.91 10.63 -2.33
N THR A 264 22.04 10.41 -3.64
CA THR A 264 21.25 11.17 -4.62
C THR A 264 19.77 10.83 -4.51
N ALA A 265 18.90 11.75 -4.92
CA ALA A 265 17.45 11.64 -4.72
C ALA A 265 16.80 10.34 -5.24
N LYS A 266 17.36 9.74 -6.31
CA LYS A 266 16.88 8.48 -6.90
C LYS A 266 17.88 7.34 -6.75
N ASP A 267 18.81 7.44 -5.82
CA ASP A 267 19.80 6.39 -5.59
C ASP A 267 19.10 5.13 -5.05
N PRO A 268 19.15 3.99 -5.78
CA PRO A 268 18.47 2.77 -5.36
C PRO A 268 19.01 2.18 -4.05
N LYS A 269 20.14 2.68 -3.53
CA LYS A 269 20.68 2.30 -2.22
C LYS A 269 19.94 2.96 -1.04
N LYS A 270 19.11 3.98 -1.29
CA LYS A 270 18.27 4.57 -0.24
C LYS A 270 17.37 3.48 0.33
N THR A 271 17.35 3.36 1.66
CA THR A 271 16.54 2.36 2.36
C THR A 271 15.03 2.47 2.04
N ILE A 272 14.50 3.68 1.85
CA ILE A 272 13.09 3.89 1.46
C ILE A 272 12.78 3.46 0.01
N LEU A 273 13.78 3.46 -0.87
CA LEU A 273 13.66 3.01 -2.27
C LEU A 273 13.91 1.50 -2.42
N ASN A 274 14.32 0.81 -1.34
CA ASN A 274 14.39 -0.64 -1.32
C ASN A 274 12.97 -1.22 -1.45
N PRO A 275 12.69 -2.05 -2.47
CA PRO A 275 11.36 -2.61 -2.65
C PRO A 275 10.83 -3.42 -1.46
N TYR A 276 11.71 -4.09 -0.70
CA TYR A 276 11.30 -4.81 0.51
C TYR A 276 10.77 -3.85 1.57
N ASN A 277 11.57 -2.85 1.97
CA ASN A 277 11.20 -1.88 3.01
C ASN A 277 9.94 -1.11 2.59
N ASN A 278 9.89 -0.64 1.34
CA ASN A 278 8.77 0.15 0.82
C ASN A 278 7.45 -0.66 0.78
N LEU A 279 7.47 -1.89 0.23
CA LEU A 279 6.28 -2.73 0.18
C LEU A 279 5.85 -3.17 1.58
N ARG A 280 6.80 -3.60 2.43
CA ARG A 280 6.52 -4.02 3.81
C ARG A 280 5.86 -2.90 4.62
N CYS A 281 6.42 -1.70 4.59
CA CYS A 281 5.86 -0.54 5.28
C CYS A 281 4.45 -0.21 4.77
N GLY A 282 4.25 -0.17 3.45
CA GLY A 282 2.93 0.09 2.87
C GLY A 282 1.89 -0.97 3.21
N ILE A 283 2.26 -2.25 3.24
CA ILE A 283 1.34 -3.33 3.68
C ILE A 283 0.92 -3.13 5.14
N LYS A 284 1.86 -2.75 6.01
CA LYS A 284 1.58 -2.46 7.42
C LYS A 284 0.66 -1.24 7.59
N ILE A 285 0.90 -0.16 6.84
CA ILE A 285 0.02 1.02 6.82
C ILE A 285 -1.41 0.65 6.38
N MET A 286 -1.54 -0.20 5.35
CA MET A 286 -2.85 -0.72 4.92
C MET A 286 -3.50 -1.55 6.04
N SER A 287 -2.74 -2.45 6.68
CA SER A 287 -3.24 -3.26 7.80
C SER A 287 -3.76 -2.41 8.96
N VAL A 288 -3.04 -1.35 9.33
CA VAL A 288 -3.48 -0.39 10.36
C VAL A 288 -4.82 0.27 9.97
N GLN A 289 -4.95 0.73 8.72
CA GLN A 289 -6.19 1.33 8.23
C GLN A 289 -7.35 0.33 8.24
N LEU A 290 -7.12 -0.91 7.79
CA LEU A 290 -8.14 -1.96 7.77
C LEU A 290 -8.59 -2.35 9.17
N LYS A 291 -7.66 -2.50 10.12
CA LYS A 291 -7.98 -2.78 11.52
C LYS A 291 -8.81 -1.65 12.15
N LYS A 292 -8.52 -0.41 11.80
CA LYS A 292 -9.19 0.78 12.38
C LYS A 292 -10.54 1.08 11.74
N TYR A 293 -10.63 1.00 10.42
CA TYR A 293 -11.76 1.52 9.64
C TYR A 293 -12.55 0.43 8.91
N ARG A 294 -12.03 -0.79 8.83
CA ARG A 294 -12.63 -1.90 8.08
C ARG A 294 -12.98 -1.54 6.64
N SER A 295 -12.20 -0.67 6.00
CA SER A 295 -12.46 -0.21 4.63
C SER A 295 -11.15 0.01 3.89
N ILE A 296 -11.09 -0.38 2.63
CA ILE A 296 -9.98 -0.10 1.72
C ILE A 296 -10.06 1.35 1.22
N THR A 297 -11.28 1.85 0.98
CA THR A 297 -11.53 3.20 0.49
C THR A 297 -12.19 4.07 1.55
N MET A 298 -11.83 5.36 1.58
CA MET A 298 -12.41 6.31 2.55
C MET A 298 -12.50 7.71 1.96
N SER A 299 -13.44 8.53 2.45
CA SER A 299 -13.58 9.93 2.02
C SER A 299 -12.52 10.85 2.63
N SER A 300 -11.95 10.47 3.77
CA SER A 300 -10.92 11.19 4.50
C SER A 300 -9.99 10.19 5.21
N ASN A 301 -8.80 10.65 5.61
CA ASN A 301 -7.82 9.89 6.38
C ASN A 301 -7.29 8.59 5.74
N VAL A 302 -7.66 8.30 4.48
CA VAL A 302 -6.98 7.28 3.70
C VAL A 302 -5.59 7.78 3.34
N TYR A 303 -4.60 6.91 3.51
CA TYR A 303 -3.21 7.25 3.23
C TYR A 303 -2.99 7.56 1.73
N TRP A 304 -3.39 6.64 0.86
CA TRP A 304 -3.20 6.79 -0.58
C TRP A 304 -4.32 7.63 -1.20
N ALA A 305 -3.95 8.74 -1.82
CA ALA A 305 -4.91 9.61 -2.52
C ALA A 305 -5.69 8.87 -3.62
N VAL A 306 -5.09 7.85 -4.24
CA VAL A 306 -5.73 7.02 -5.27
C VAL A 306 -6.84 6.12 -4.72
N LEU A 307 -6.93 5.94 -3.40
CA LEU A 307 -8.01 5.20 -2.72
C LEU A 307 -9.03 6.13 -2.03
N LYS A 308 -8.91 7.45 -2.20
CA LYS A 308 -9.85 8.41 -1.63
C LYS A 308 -11.15 8.43 -2.42
N THR A 309 -12.27 8.22 -1.74
CA THR A 309 -13.60 8.36 -2.35
C THR A 309 -13.84 9.84 -2.66
N ASN A 310 -14.36 10.12 -3.86
CA ASN A 310 -14.57 11.48 -4.38
C ASN A 310 -13.31 12.37 -4.41
N GLY A 311 -12.12 11.79 -4.30
CA GLY A 311 -10.85 12.52 -4.41
C GLY A 311 -10.50 12.84 -5.87
N LEU A 312 -9.93 14.03 -6.11
CA LEU A 312 -9.47 14.45 -7.44
C LEU A 312 -8.51 13.44 -8.10
N TYR A 313 -7.65 12.81 -7.29
CA TYR A 313 -6.66 11.83 -7.73
C TYR A 313 -7.12 10.38 -7.62
N SER A 314 -8.40 10.15 -7.29
CA SER A 314 -8.93 8.80 -7.08
C SER A 314 -8.71 7.91 -8.30
N LYS A 315 -8.27 6.66 -8.06
CA LYS A 315 -8.11 5.60 -9.06
C LYS A 315 -8.84 4.32 -8.65
N ILE A 316 -9.83 4.41 -7.77
CA ILE A 316 -10.55 3.23 -7.22
C ILE A 316 -11.09 2.34 -8.34
N SER A 317 -11.73 2.90 -9.37
CA SER A 317 -12.29 2.11 -10.47
C SER A 317 -11.22 1.44 -11.34
N GLN A 318 -10.08 2.11 -11.55
CA GLN A 318 -8.96 1.55 -12.29
C GLN A 318 -8.27 0.43 -11.49
N ILE A 319 -8.00 0.65 -10.20
CA ILE A 319 -7.41 -0.34 -9.29
C ILE A 319 -8.35 -1.55 -9.17
N SER A 320 -9.64 -1.32 -8.96
CA SER A 320 -10.68 -2.36 -8.93
C SER A 320 -10.68 -3.20 -10.21
N ARG A 321 -10.65 -2.56 -11.39
CA ARG A 321 -10.60 -3.29 -12.66
C ARG A 321 -9.34 -4.16 -12.77
N LEU A 322 -8.20 -3.65 -12.31
CA LEU A 322 -6.94 -4.39 -12.30
C LEU A 322 -6.97 -5.57 -11.33
N SER A 323 -7.50 -5.40 -10.11
CA SER A 323 -7.62 -6.48 -9.13
C SER A 323 -8.62 -7.56 -9.56
N ARG A 324 -9.76 -7.15 -10.15
CA ARG A 324 -10.79 -8.05 -10.70
C ARG A 324 -10.33 -8.82 -11.94
N SER A 325 -9.16 -8.50 -12.50
CA SER A 325 -8.60 -9.26 -13.64
C SER A 325 -8.13 -10.66 -13.24
N LEU A 326 -7.93 -10.93 -11.94
CA LEU A 326 -7.69 -12.28 -11.45
C LEU A 326 -8.93 -13.15 -11.61
N LYS A 327 -8.74 -14.36 -12.14
CA LYS A 327 -9.84 -15.33 -12.30
C LYS A 327 -10.55 -15.65 -10.99
N ILE A 328 -9.82 -15.67 -9.87
CA ILE A 328 -10.43 -15.89 -8.54
C ILE A 328 -11.43 -14.80 -8.15
N CYS A 329 -11.33 -13.60 -8.73
CA CYS A 329 -12.21 -12.47 -8.49
C CYS A 329 -13.30 -12.28 -9.55
N GLN A 330 -13.37 -13.18 -10.54
CA GLN A 330 -14.40 -13.18 -11.57
C GLN A 330 -15.53 -14.10 -11.10
N ASN A 331 -16.78 -13.64 -11.29
CA ASN A 331 -17.97 -14.46 -11.09
C ASN A 331 -18.17 -15.38 -12.29
#